data_AF-A0A934ZI03-F1
#
_entry.id   AF-A0A934ZI03-F1
#
_cell.length_a   1.000
_cell.length_b   1.000
_cell.length_c   1.000
_cell.angle_alpha   90.00
_cell.angle_beta   90.00
_cell.angle_gamma   90.00
#
_symmetry.space_group_name_H-M   'P 1'
#
loop_
_entity.id
_entity.type
_entity.pdbx_description
1 polymer ?
#
loop_
_entity_poly.entity_id
_entity_poly.type
_entity_poly.pdbx_seq_one_letter_code
_entity_poly.pdbx_strand_id
1 'polypeptide(L)' 'MRRPVRCLDGGPSPCFHAAWAISPSRGETVSVVDATGRVVAQGLYPANAVPSGQSWGRLANDAGDFAANQAP' A
#
# COMPACT_ATOMS: atom_id res chain seq x y z
N MET A 1 -2.87 20.91 16.39
CA MET A 1 -1.49 20.39 16.31
C MET A 1 -1.49 18.86 16.26
N ARG A 2 -1.07 18.30 15.12
CA ARG A 2 -0.29 17.06 14.86
C ARG A 2 -0.26 16.90 13.34
N ARG A 3 0.80 16.53 12.62
CA ARG A 3 2.28 16.61 12.71
C ARG A 3 2.73 16.10 11.30
N PRO A 4 3.77 16.63 10.64
CA PRO A 4 3.90 16.46 9.18
C PRO A 4 4.35 15.04 8.83
N VAL A 5 3.59 14.34 7.98
CA VAL A 5 4.03 13.11 7.31
C VAL A 5 4.57 13.54 5.95
N ARG A 6 5.84 13.29 5.64
CA ARG A 6 6.31 13.46 4.27
C ARG A 6 7.41 12.49 3.87
N CYS A 7 7.10 11.65 2.88
CA CYS A 7 7.86 11.69 1.64
C CYS A 7 6.98 11.33 0.44
N LEU A 8 7.23 12.08 -0.65
CA LEU A 8 7.15 11.83 -2.10
C LEU A 8 7.52 13.23 -2.68
N ASP A 9 8.48 13.45 -3.60
CA ASP A 9 8.86 12.61 -4.74
C ASP A 9 10.39 12.46 -4.93
N GLY A 10 10.81 11.21 -5.20
CA GLY A 10 12.20 10.81 -5.49
C GLY A 10 12.50 9.29 -5.52
N GLY A 11 11.90 8.41 -4.72
CA GLY A 11 11.75 8.52 -3.27
C GLY A 11 12.70 7.54 -2.56
N PRO A 12 13.65 8.03 -1.77
CA PRO A 12 14.33 7.27 -0.73
C PRO A 12 14.17 7.98 0.64
N SER A 13 14.81 7.44 1.68
CA SER A 13 14.74 7.78 3.12
C SER A 13 14.15 9.16 3.49
N PRO A 14 13.18 9.23 4.44
CA PRO A 14 12.88 8.24 5.48
C PRO A 14 11.81 7.19 5.13
N CYS A 15 11.28 7.18 3.91
CA CYS A 15 10.20 6.27 3.54
C CYS A 15 10.71 4.87 3.21
N PHE A 16 10.06 3.84 3.78
CA PHE A 16 10.29 2.44 3.43
C PHE A 16 9.62 2.12 2.10
N HIS A 17 10.38 1.57 1.16
CA HIS A 17 9.89 1.08 -0.12
C HIS A 17 10.43 -0.32 -0.38
N ALA A 18 9.54 -1.22 -0.78
CA ALA A 18 9.88 -2.56 -1.19
C ALA A 18 9.02 -2.94 -2.39
N ALA A 19 9.60 -3.66 -3.35
CA ALA A 19 8.84 -4.28 -4.42
C ALA A 19 8.32 -5.64 -3.95
N TRP A 20 7.08 -5.95 -4.31
CA TRP A 20 6.39 -7.17 -3.94
C TRP A 20 5.27 -7.44 -4.96
N ALA A 21 4.74 -8.66 -4.98
CA ALA A 21 3.69 -9.05 -5.92
C ALA A 21 2.64 -9.92 -5.21
N ILE A 22 1.39 -9.83 -5.68
CA ILE A 22 0.28 -10.66 -5.22
C ILE A 22 -0.28 -11.42 -6.40
N SER A 23 -0.75 -12.64 -6.14
CA SER A 23 -1.57 -13.36 -7.09
C SER A 23 -2.97 -12.73 -7.18
N PRO A 24 -3.39 -12.21 -8.35
CA PRO A 24 -4.72 -11.61 -8.50
C PRO A 24 -5.84 -12.59 -8.15
N SER A 25 -5.68 -13.87 -8.44
CA SER A 25 -6.70 -14.89 -8.21
C SER A 25 -6.82 -15.37 -6.77
N ARG A 26 -5.82 -15.11 -5.92
CA ARG A 26 -5.83 -15.53 -4.50
C ARG A 26 -6.01 -14.36 -3.53
N GLY A 27 -5.57 -13.17 -3.90
CA GLY A 27 -5.46 -12.06 -2.96
C GLY A 27 -4.39 -12.32 -1.89
N GLU A 28 -4.14 -11.34 -1.02
CA GLU A 28 -3.21 -11.46 0.09
C GLU A 28 -3.44 -10.36 1.15
N THR A 29 -2.90 -10.58 2.36
CA THR A 29 -2.71 -9.52 3.34
C THR A 29 -1.23 -9.21 3.49
N VAL A 30 -0.85 -7.96 3.25
CA VAL A 30 0.53 -7.49 3.47
C VAL A 30 0.61 -6.76 4.79
N SER A 31 1.53 -7.21 5.65
CA SER A 31 1.82 -6.60 6.94
C SER A 31 3.22 -5.98 6.93
N VAL A 32 3.32 -4.75 7.42
CA VAL A 32 4.60 -4.11 7.74
C VAL A 32 4.87 -4.33 9.21
N VAL A 33 6.04 -4.86 9.53
CA VAL A 33 6.47 -5.13 10.91
C VAL A 33 7.63 -4.20 11.30
N ASP A 34 7.67 -3.78 12.56
CA ASP A 34 8.83 -3.06 13.10
C ASP A 34 9.95 -4.02 13.54
N ALA A 35 11.07 -3.46 14.00
CA ALA A 35 12.25 -4.23 14.41
C ALA A 35 11.99 -5.19 15.60
N THR A 36 10.87 -5.01 16.33
CA THR A 36 10.45 -5.90 17.42
C THR A 36 9.54 -7.03 16.94
N GLY A 37 9.22 -7.07 15.64
CA GLY A 37 8.29 -8.03 15.05
C GLY A 37 6.82 -7.64 15.17
N ARG A 38 6.51 -6.44 15.65
CA ARG A 38 5.12 -5.98 15.81
C ARG A 38 4.59 -5.42 14.50
N VAL A 39 3.36 -5.78 14.12
CA VAL A 39 2.67 -5.21 12.96
C VAL A 39 2.37 -3.73 13.21
N VAL A 40 2.82 -2.86 12.31
CA VAL A 40 2.64 -1.40 12.37
C VAL A 40 1.71 -0.87 11.29
N ALA A 41 1.54 -1.62 10.20
CA ALA A 41 0.60 -1.33 9.13
C ALA A 41 0.17 -2.64 8.48
N GLN A 42 -1.04 -2.67 7.93
CA GLN A 42 -1.58 -3.81 7.20
C GLN A 42 -2.40 -3.30 6.00
N GLY A 43 -2.30 -4.00 4.88
CA GLY A 43 -3.09 -3.76 3.68
C GLY A 43 -3.71 -5.07 3.18
N LEU A 44 -5.03 -5.06 2.99
CA LEU A 44 -5.76 -6.16 2.37
C LEU A 44 -5.83 -5.94 0.86
N TYR A 45 -5.48 -6.97 0.10
CA TYR A 45 -5.61 -7.02 -1.35
C TYR A 45 -6.51 -8.20 -1.72
N PRO A 46 -7.81 -7.95 -1.95
CA PRO A 46 -8.74 -9.03 -2.23
C PRO A 46 -8.44 -9.75 -3.55
N ALA A 47 -8.83 -11.02 -3.63
CA ALA A 47 -8.80 -11.75 -4.90
C ALA A 47 -9.72 -11.08 -5.92
N ASN A 48 -9.23 -10.91 -7.14
CA ASN A 48 -9.96 -10.32 -8.27
C ASN A 48 -10.57 -8.94 -7.93
N ALA A 49 -9.91 -8.17 -7.06
CA ALA A 49 -10.42 -6.89 -6.56
C ALA A 49 -10.66 -5.86 -7.66
N VAL A 50 -9.90 -5.94 -8.76
CA VAL A 50 -9.98 -5.01 -9.88
C VAL A 50 -9.91 -5.72 -11.23
N PRO A 51 -10.59 -5.21 -12.27
CA PRO A 51 -10.44 -5.68 -13.64
C PRO A 51 -9.01 -5.51 -14.17
N SER A 52 -8.71 -6.16 -15.29
CA SER A 52 -7.45 -5.94 -16.01
C SER A 52 -7.28 -4.47 -16.38
N GLY A 53 -6.07 -3.93 -16.20
CA GLY A 53 -5.75 -2.52 -16.46
C GLY A 53 -6.06 -1.56 -15.31
N GLN A 54 -6.52 -2.07 -14.16
CA GLN A 54 -6.69 -1.31 -12.92
C GLN A 54 -5.74 -1.84 -11.83
N SER A 55 -5.56 -1.06 -10.77
CA SER A 55 -4.82 -1.45 -9.58
C SER A 55 -5.67 -1.33 -8.32
N TRP A 56 -5.32 -2.11 -7.30
CA TRP A 56 -5.86 -1.97 -5.95
C TRP A 56 -4.81 -1.28 -5.10
N GLY A 57 -5.05 -0.04 -4.69
CA GLY A 57 -4.04 0.80 -4.05
C GLY A 57 -4.64 1.89 -3.19
N ARG A 58 -3.77 2.64 -2.49
CA ARG A 58 -4.20 3.89 -1.85
C ARG A 58 -4.39 4.96 -2.91
N LEU A 59 -5.44 5.77 -2.75
CA LEU A 59 -5.62 6.97 -3.56
C LEU A 59 -4.55 8.01 -3.17
N ALA A 60 -4.11 8.82 -4.13
CA ALA A 60 -3.13 9.89 -3.93
C ALA A 60 -3.75 11.13 -3.24
N ASN A 61 -4.62 10.91 -2.26
CA ASN A 61 -5.33 11.94 -1.49
C ASN A 61 -4.88 11.95 -0.01
N ASP A 62 -3.77 11.27 0.31
CA ASP A 62 -3.18 11.13 1.64
C ASP A 62 -4.14 10.63 2.74
N ALA A 63 -5.30 10.07 2.35
CA ALA A 63 -6.36 9.69 3.26
C ALA A 63 -7.24 8.55 2.70
N GLY A 64 -7.52 7.55 3.54
CA GLY A 64 -8.52 6.52 3.25
C GLY A 64 -7.96 5.10 3.08
N ASP A 65 -8.86 4.15 2.93
CA ASP A 65 -8.53 2.74 2.74
C ASP A 65 -8.04 2.46 1.32
N PHE A 66 -7.55 1.24 1.08
CA PHE A 66 -7.25 0.77 -0.26
C PHE A 66 -8.55 0.70 -1.08
N ALA A 67 -8.46 1.09 -2.34
CA ALA A 67 -9.58 1.06 -3.28
C ALA A 67 -9.09 0.71 -4.69
N ALA A 68 -10.04 0.34 -5.55
CA ALA A 68 -9.80 0.22 -6.97
C ALA A 68 -9.44 1.60 -7.54
N ASN A 69 -8.35 1.67 -8.30
CA ASN A 69 -7.89 2.88 -8.98
C ASN A 69 -7.30 2.53 -10.35
N GLN A 70 -7.10 3.53 -11.20
CA GLN A 70 -6.40 3.31 -12.47
C GLN A 70 -4.96 2.92 -12.19
N ALA A 71 -4.46 1.94 -12.96
CA ALA A 71 -3.05 1.60 -12.90
C ALA A 71 -2.21 2.83 -13.26
N PRO A 72 -1.13 3.13 -12.52
CA PRO A 72 -0.21 4.21 -12.85
C PRO A 72 0.47 4.02 -14.21
#